data_AF-J9E0T9-F1
#
_entry.id   AF-J9E0T9-F1
#
_cell.length_a   1.000
_cell.length_b   1.000
_cell.length_c   1.000
_cell.angle_alpha   90.00
_cell.angle_beta   90.00
_cell.angle_gamma   90.00
#
_symmetry.space_group_name_H-M   'P 1'
#
loop_
_entity.id
_entity.type
_entity.pdbx_description
1 polymer ?
#
loop_
_entity_poly.entity_id
_entity_poly.type
_entity_poly.pdbx_seq_one_letter_code
_entity_poly.pdbx_strand_id
1 'polypeptide(L)'
;MANGYFEELKKLKAIYYPPIYMPNMKVQRYFHWFTMVDHEEGIPLIENEIIRYNPEISHWKKIYCLVHFMLLLAVFFHFEIDRNQLSYLDFNLKLAFLIITIQCLGAFFDR
;
A
#
# COMPACT_ATOMS: atom_id res chain seq x y z
N MET A 1 -38.05 -31.68 -6.40
CA MET A 1 -37.94 -30.43 -5.60
C MET A 1 -36.54 -30.20 -5.00
N ALA A 2 -35.54 -31.09 -5.20
CA ALA A 2 -34.19 -30.95 -4.62
C ALA A 2 -33.19 -30.13 -5.47
N ASN A 3 -33.45 -29.96 -6.77
CA ASN A 3 -32.47 -29.38 -7.69
C ASN A 3 -32.30 -27.85 -7.55
N GLY A 4 -33.37 -27.13 -7.16
CA GLY A 4 -33.33 -25.67 -6.98
C GLY A 4 -32.54 -25.23 -5.73
N TYR A 5 -32.71 -25.96 -4.62
CA TYR A 5 -31.99 -25.71 -3.37
C TYR A 5 -30.47 -25.81 -3.52
N PHE A 6 -30.01 -26.77 -4.32
CA PHE A 6 -28.57 -26.96 -4.56
C PHE A 6 -27.96 -25.77 -5.32
N GLU A 7 -28.71 -25.16 -6.22
CA GLU A 7 -28.24 -24.05 -7.05
C GLU A 7 -28.21 -22.72 -6.30
N GLU A 8 -29.17 -22.49 -5.40
CA GLU A 8 -29.14 -21.33 -4.50
C GLU A 8 -27.97 -21.40 -3.52
N LEU A 9 -27.66 -22.59 -2.99
CA LEU A 9 -26.51 -22.79 -2.11
C LEU A 9 -25.18 -22.53 -2.83
N LYS A 10 -25.05 -22.90 -4.11
CA LYS A 10 -23.86 -22.56 -4.91
C LYS A 10 -23.71 -21.06 -5.11
N LYS A 11 -24.81 -20.35 -5.40
CA LYS A 11 -24.80 -18.89 -5.57
C LYS A 11 -24.39 -18.17 -4.28
N LEU A 12 -24.92 -18.59 -3.14
CA LEU A 12 -24.52 -18.05 -1.84
C LEU A 12 -23.05 -18.32 -1.56
N LYS A 13 -22.55 -19.53 -1.83
CA LYS A 13 -21.13 -19.82 -1.70
C LYS A 13 -20.27 -18.93 -2.59
N ALA A 14 -20.65 -18.70 -3.84
CA ALA A 14 -19.91 -17.83 -4.76
C ALA A 14 -19.83 -16.35 -4.32
N ILE A 15 -20.78 -15.87 -3.52
CA ILE A 15 -20.79 -14.49 -2.98
C ILE A 15 -19.87 -14.36 -1.76
N TYR A 16 -19.89 -15.36 -0.87
CA TYR A 16 -19.21 -15.26 0.42
C TYR A 16 -17.83 -15.92 0.46
N TYR A 17 -17.57 -16.91 -0.40
CA TYR A 17 -16.29 -17.61 -0.44
C TYR A 17 -15.31 -16.95 -1.40
N PRO A 18 -14.00 -17.08 -1.16
CA PRO A 18 -13.00 -16.49 -2.04
C PRO A 18 -13.08 -17.13 -3.44
N PRO A 19 -12.68 -16.38 -4.49
CA PRO A 19 -12.48 -16.95 -5.81
C PRO A 19 -11.53 -18.15 -5.70
N ILE A 20 -11.81 -19.24 -6.42
CA ILE A 20 -11.01 -20.49 -6.45
C ILE A 20 -11.27 -21.46 -5.27
N TYR A 21 -12.26 -21.19 -4.40
CA TYR A 21 -12.61 -22.13 -3.33
C TYR A 21 -12.97 -23.55 -3.86
N MET A 22 -12.19 -24.54 -3.43
CA MET A 22 -12.42 -25.96 -3.69
C MET A 22 -12.92 -26.69 -2.43
N PRO A 23 -13.68 -27.79 -2.57
CA PRO A 23 -14.01 -28.65 -1.44
C PRO A 23 -12.73 -29.09 -0.70
N ASN A 24 -12.73 -28.95 0.63
CA ASN A 24 -11.62 -29.24 1.56
C ASN A 24 -10.58 -28.12 1.80
N MET A 25 -10.67 -26.97 1.11
CA MET A 25 -9.80 -25.83 1.43
C MET A 25 -10.18 -25.18 2.76
N LYS A 26 -9.19 -24.76 3.55
CA LYS A 26 -9.43 -24.06 4.82
C LYS A 26 -9.70 -22.57 4.57
N VAL A 27 -10.85 -22.11 5.05
CA VAL A 27 -11.24 -20.69 5.00
C VAL A 27 -11.42 -20.11 6.40
N GLN A 28 -11.13 -18.83 6.54
CA GLN A 28 -11.36 -18.04 7.74
C GLN A 28 -12.29 -16.86 7.43
N ARG A 29 -13.10 -16.45 8.41
CA ARG A 29 -14.00 -15.31 8.26
C ARG A 29 -13.22 -14.00 8.35
N TYR A 30 -13.30 -13.19 7.30
CA TYR A 30 -12.77 -11.83 7.27
C TYR A 30 -13.93 -10.84 7.10
N PHE A 31 -14.32 -10.21 8.20
CA PHE A 31 -15.45 -9.29 8.24
C PHE A 31 -16.76 -9.92 7.71
N HIS A 32 -17.19 -9.57 6.49
CA HIS A 32 -18.42 -10.05 5.86
C HIS A 32 -18.22 -11.19 4.84
N TRP A 33 -16.98 -11.55 4.50
CA TRP A 33 -16.66 -12.62 3.54
C TRP A 33 -15.69 -13.63 4.15
N PHE A 34 -15.48 -14.75 3.47
CA PHE A 34 -14.45 -15.72 3.80
C PHE A 34 -13.20 -15.47 2.95
N THR A 35 -12.03 -15.70 3.54
CA THR A 35 -10.73 -15.69 2.85
C THR A 35 -10.02 -17.00 3.09
N MET A 36 -9.13 -17.40 2.16
CA MET A 36 -8.36 -18.63 2.31
C MET A 36 -7.31 -18.44 3.43
N VAL A 37 -7.13 -19.47 4.25
CA VAL A 37 -6.08 -19.47 5.28
C VAL A 37 -4.71 -19.59 4.61
N ASP A 38 -4.64 -20.43 3.58
CA ASP A 38 -3.46 -20.66 2.76
C ASP A 38 -3.84 -20.40 1.29
N HIS A 39 -3.21 -19.42 0.67
CA HIS A 39 -3.46 -19.10 -0.75
C HIS A 39 -2.60 -19.96 -1.69
N GLU A 40 -1.69 -20.76 -1.13
CA GLU A 40 -0.75 -21.63 -1.84
C GLU A 40 -1.16 -23.11 -1.76
N GLU A 41 -2.28 -23.43 -1.11
CA GLU A 41 -2.81 -24.79 -0.98
C GLU A 41 -3.12 -25.39 -2.37
N GLY A 42 -2.30 -26.34 -2.81
CA GLY A 42 -2.40 -27.00 -4.12
C GLY A 42 -1.54 -26.37 -5.23
N ILE A 43 -0.83 -25.28 -4.95
CA ILE A 43 0.20 -24.73 -5.84
C ILE A 43 1.49 -25.53 -5.61
N PRO A 44 2.09 -26.15 -6.64
CA PRO A 44 3.39 -26.79 -6.47
C PRO A 44 4.39 -25.75 -5.97
N LEU A 45 5.14 -26.08 -4.91
CA LEU A 45 6.22 -25.25 -4.40
C LEU A 45 7.29 -25.12 -5.49
N ILE A 46 7.29 -23.99 -6.18
CA ILE A 46 8.36 -23.66 -7.12
C ILE A 46 9.53 -23.20 -6.24
N GLU A 47 10.63 -23.96 -6.25
CA GLU A 47 11.92 -23.60 -5.65
C GLU A 47 12.58 -22.44 -6.41
N ASN A 48 11.88 -21.31 -6.54
CA ASN A 48 12.49 -20.09 -7.04
C ASN A 48 12.97 -19.29 -5.83
N GLU A 49 14.25 -18.93 -5.81
CA GLU A 49 14.75 -17.90 -4.90
C GLU A 49 13.83 -16.69 -5.02
N ILE A 50 13.14 -16.34 -3.94
CA ILE A 50 12.30 -15.14 -3.90
C ILE A 50 13.25 -13.95 -3.95
N ILE A 51 13.56 -13.47 -5.16
CA ILE A 51 14.31 -12.24 -5.37
C ILE A 51 13.41 -11.11 -4.87
N ARG A 52 13.64 -10.66 -3.63
CA ARG A 52 12.94 -9.49 -3.08
C ARG A 52 13.31 -8.27 -3.92
N TYR A 53 12.40 -7.85 -4.80
CA TYR A 53 12.58 -6.65 -5.65
C TYR A 53 12.88 -5.37 -4.84
N ASN A 54 12.53 -5.35 -3.56
CA ASN A 54 12.73 -4.20 -2.70
C ASN A 54 13.80 -4.54 -1.64
N PRO A 55 15.10 -4.30 -1.90
CA PRO A 55 16.15 -4.55 -0.93
C PRO A 55 15.97 -3.67 0.30
N GLU A 56 16.48 -4.11 1.45
CA GLU A 56 16.47 -3.33 2.68
C GLU A 56 17.34 -2.07 2.48
N ILE A 57 16.73 -0.90 2.65
CA ILE A 57 17.44 0.37 2.51
C ILE A 57 18.36 0.53 3.71
N SER A 58 19.66 0.61 3.45
CA SER A 58 20.67 0.89 4.48
C SER A 58 20.31 2.12 5.32
N HIS A 59 20.50 2.03 6.63
CA HIS A 59 20.22 3.10 7.58
C HIS A 59 20.89 4.43 7.21
N TRP A 60 22.09 4.40 6.61
CA TRP A 60 22.79 5.60 6.16
C TRP A 60 22.05 6.36 5.06
N LYS A 61 21.41 5.64 4.13
CA LYS A 61 20.60 6.26 3.07
C LYS A 61 19.34 6.90 3.64
N LYS A 62 18.74 6.28 4.67
CA LYS A 62 17.61 6.86 5.41
C LYS A 62 18.02 8.15 6.14
N ILE A 63 19.15 8.14 6.85
CA ILE A 63 19.68 9.33 7.53
C ILE A 63 19.98 10.44 6.53
N TYR A 64 20.64 10.14 5.42
CA TYR A 64 20.91 11.11 4.35
C TYR A 64 19.62 11.74 3.81
N CYS A 65 18.60 10.92 3.52
CA CYS A 65 17.31 11.39 3.03
C CYS A 65 16.59 12.29 4.06
N LEU A 66 16.66 11.92 5.35
CA LEU A 66 16.09 12.71 6.45
C LEU A 66 16.80 14.06 6.61
N VAL A 67 18.14 14.08 6.57
CA VAL A 67 18.91 15.33 6.65
C VAL A 67 18.61 16.24 5.46
N HIS A 68 18.51 15.68 4.26
CA HIS A 68 18.16 16.44 3.06
C HIS A 68 16.75 17.06 3.17
N PHE A 69 15.79 16.30 3.71
CA PHE A 69 14.46 16.79 4.00
C PHE A 69 14.44 17.94 5.02
N MET A 70 15.21 17.83 6.10
CA MET A 70 15.32 18.89 7.11
C MET A 70 15.89 20.19 6.51
N LEU A 71 16.85 20.08 5.58
CA LEU A 71 17.39 21.24 4.87
C LEU A 71 16.34 21.89 3.96
N LEU A 72 15.56 21.09 3.22
CA LEU A 72 14.44 21.59 2.41
C LEU A 72 13.38 22.29 3.27
N LEU A 73 13.08 21.75 4.45
CA LEU A 73 12.15 22.35 5.41
C LEU A 73 12.68 23.69 5.94
N ALA A 74 13.98 23.78 6.24
CA ALA A 74 14.60 25.04 6.67
C ALA A 74 14.52 26.13 5.59
N VAL A 75 14.75 25.77 4.32
CA VAL A 75 14.55 26.68 3.18
C VAL A 75 13.08 27.11 3.06
N PHE A 76 12.15 26.20 3.36
CA PHE A 76 10.72 26.52 3.38
C PHE A 76 10.33 27.56 4.43
N PHE A 77 10.93 27.51 5.62
CA PHE A 77 10.67 28.52 6.64
C PHE A 77 11.13 29.91 6.23
N HIS A 78 12.24 30.03 5.50
CA HIS A 78 12.63 31.33 4.94
C HIS A 78 11.57 31.84 3.95
N PHE A 79 11.00 30.95 3.14
CA PHE A 79 9.95 31.31 2.21
C PHE A 79 8.66 31.78 2.91
N GLU A 80 8.33 31.24 4.09
CA GLU A 80 7.18 31.69 4.89
C GLU A 80 7.30 33.17 5.30
N ILE A 81 8.52 33.62 5.60
CA ILE A 81 8.80 35.01 5.99
C ILE A 81 8.56 35.96 4.80
N ASP A 82 8.96 35.54 3.60
CA ASP A 82 8.80 36.33 2.36
C ASP A 82 7.37 36.27 1.79
N ARG A 83 6.44 35.56 2.43
CA ARG A 83 5.08 35.28 1.91
C ARG A 83 4.33 36.51 1.44
N ASN A 84 4.48 37.64 2.12
CA ASN A 84 3.77 38.88 1.78
C ASN A 84 4.30 39.56 0.50
N GLN A 85 5.46 39.14 -0.01
CA GLN A 85 6.09 39.71 -1.20
C GLN A 85 5.93 38.82 -2.45
N LEU A 86 5.42 37.59 -2.31
CA LEU A 86 5.32 36.65 -3.43
C LEU A 86 3.97 36.71 -4.16
N SER A 87 4.05 36.46 -5.46
CA SER A 87 2.89 36.26 -6.32
C SER A 87 2.13 34.98 -5.93
N TYR A 88 0.82 34.97 -6.19
CA TYR A 88 -0.04 33.81 -5.93
C TYR A 88 0.45 32.54 -6.64
N LEU A 89 1.04 32.67 -7.84
CA LEU A 89 1.57 31.52 -8.59
C LEU A 89 2.79 30.91 -7.89
N ASP A 90 3.75 31.75 -7.49
CA ASP A 90 4.97 31.29 -6.82
C ASP A 90 4.66 30.65 -5.47
N PHE A 91 3.66 31.19 -4.76
CA PHE A 91 3.16 30.61 -3.52
C PHE A 91 2.60 29.20 -3.73
N ASN A 92 1.70 29.02 -4.72
CA ASN A 92 1.10 27.72 -4.99
C ASN A 92 2.12 26.69 -5.47
N LEU A 93 3.08 27.09 -6.31
CA LEU A 93 4.15 26.19 -6.78
C LEU A 93 5.03 25.71 -5.63
N LYS A 94 5.42 26.61 -4.72
CA LYS A 94 6.18 26.25 -3.53
C LYS A 94 5.35 25.34 -2.62
N LEU A 95 4.11 25.69 -2.33
CA LEU A 95 3.23 24.84 -1.52
C LEU A 95 3.07 23.42 -2.11
N ALA A 96 2.86 23.31 -3.42
CA ALA A 96 2.78 22.02 -4.11
C ALA A 96 4.10 21.23 -3.99
N PHE A 97 5.25 21.89 -4.16
CA PHE A 97 6.56 21.27 -3.99
C PHE A 97 6.80 20.76 -2.56
N LEU A 98 6.37 21.50 -1.53
CA LEU A 98 6.43 21.05 -0.14
C LEU A 98 5.59 19.78 0.08
N ILE A 99 4.33 19.80 -0.39
CA ILE A 99 3.42 18.66 -0.23
C ILE A 99 4.00 17.42 -0.91
N ILE A 100 4.46 17.54 -2.16
CA ILE A 100 5.06 16.42 -2.90
C ILE A 100 6.28 15.88 -2.14
N THR A 101 7.13 16.76 -1.60
CA THR A 101 8.32 16.36 -0.85
C THR A 101 7.97 15.57 0.42
N ILE A 102 6.95 16.01 1.18
CA ILE A 102 6.46 15.31 2.39
C ILE A 102 5.88 13.94 2.01
N GLN A 103 5.09 13.88 0.93
CA GLN A 103 4.50 12.62 0.45
C GLN A 103 5.58 11.63 -0.02
N CYS A 104 6.59 12.11 -0.74
CA CYS A 104 7.73 11.29 -1.15
C CYS A 104 8.54 10.77 0.05
N LEU A 105 8.74 11.60 1.08
CA LEU A 105 9.38 11.16 2.32
C LEU A 105 8.54 10.09 3.00
N GLY A 106 7.24 10.33 3.17
CA GLY A 106 6.30 9.35 3.72
C GLY A 106 6.40 8.01 3.00
N ALA A 107 6.24 8.00 1.68
CA ALA A 107 6.33 6.79 0.87
C ALA A 107 7.70 6.08 0.93
N PHE A 108 8.80 6.83 1.12
CA PHE A 108 10.13 6.24 1.28
C PHE A 108 10.33 5.56 2.65
N PHE A 109 9.62 6.03 3.68
CA PHE A 109 9.68 5.52 5.05
C PHE A 109 8.49 4.64 5.45
N ASP A 110 7.47 4.48 4.60
CA ASP A 110 6.24 3.68 4.80
C ASP A 110 6.49 2.17 4.74
N ARG A 111 7.49 1.70 5.48
CA ARG A 111 8.00 0.34 5.43
C ARG A 111 8.30 -0.21 6.82
#